data_AF-A0A3N5QCN6-F1
#
_entry.id   AF-A0A3N5QCN6-F1
#
_cell.length_a   1.000
_cell.length_b   1.000
_cell.length_c   1.000
_cell.angle_alpha   90.00
_cell.angle_beta   90.00
_cell.angle_gamma   90.00
#
_symmetry.space_group_name_H-M   'P 1'
#
loop_
_entity.id
_entity.type
_entity.pdbx_description
1 polymer ?
#
loop_
_entity_poly.entity_id
_entity_poly.type
_entity_poly.pdbx_seq_one_letter_code
_entity_poly.pdbx_strand_id
1 'polypeptide(L)'
;MIAIEVNTSNIASTLKEIESSWQKIIPTYPFEYKFLDQTFAKLYDAEQKQLKIFSFFATLAILIACLGLFGLTAFTAEQKTKEIGIRKVLGATVSGILLLFSKDFLKLIIIANLVAIPLIYYLMNKWLQDFAYRTEIDPGTLIISAVSVLIISLFTIGVQAFKAATSNPVKSLRYE
;
A
#
# COMPACT_ATOMS: atom_id res chain seq x y z
N MET A 1 5.96 -15.80 -38.44
CA MET A 1 6.40 -14.56 -37.75
C MET A 1 7.89 -14.71 -37.51
N ILE A 2 8.71 -13.87 -38.14
CA ILE A 2 10.18 -13.91 -38.02
C ILE A 2 10.55 -12.77 -37.07
N ALA A 3 11.29 -13.05 -36.00
CA ALA A 3 11.80 -12.04 -35.09
C ALA A 3 13.26 -11.72 -35.48
N ILE A 4 13.58 -10.45 -35.65
CA ILE A 4 14.91 -9.99 -36.05
C ILE A 4 15.32 -8.92 -35.05
N GLU A 5 16.44 -9.12 -34.37
CA GLU A 5 17.05 -8.12 -33.49
C GLU A 5 17.84 -7.12 -34.34
N VAL A 6 17.55 -5.82 -34.19
CA VAL A 6 18.12 -4.76 -35.03
C VAL A 6 18.77 -3.71 -34.14
N ASN A 7 19.99 -3.30 -34.50
CA ASN A 7 20.71 -2.25 -33.80
C ASN A 7 20.02 -0.89 -34.00
N THR A 8 19.75 -0.16 -32.92
CA THR A 8 18.92 1.06 -32.89
C THR A 8 19.53 2.27 -33.62
N SER A 9 20.81 2.20 -34.00
CA SER A 9 21.54 3.30 -34.65
C SER A 9 21.00 3.70 -36.03
N ASN A 10 20.27 2.82 -36.74
CA ASN A 10 19.82 3.09 -38.12
C ASN A 10 18.58 2.27 -38.55
N ILE A 11 17.56 2.22 -37.68
CA ILE A 11 16.34 1.39 -37.86
C ILE A 11 15.66 1.61 -39.23
N ALA A 12 15.62 2.85 -39.71
CA ALA A 12 14.94 3.20 -40.96
C ALA A 12 15.65 2.63 -42.21
N SER A 13 16.98 2.62 -42.24
CA SER A 13 17.72 2.04 -43.37
C SER A 13 17.68 0.52 -43.34
N THR A 14 17.76 -0.10 -42.15
CA THR A 14 17.67 -1.57 -42.02
C THR A 14 16.28 -2.10 -42.38
N LEU A 15 15.21 -1.40 -42.00
CA LEU A 15 13.85 -1.75 -42.44
C LEU A 15 13.70 -1.72 -43.95
N LYS A 16 14.29 -0.72 -44.61
CA LYS A 16 14.25 -0.57 -46.07
C LYS A 16 15.03 -1.66 -46.80
N GLU A 17 16.17 -2.09 -46.25
CA GLU A 17 16.94 -3.23 -46.77
C GLU A 17 16.18 -4.55 -46.63
N ILE A 18 15.54 -4.76 -45.47
CA ILE A 18 14.71 -5.94 -45.21
C ILE A 18 13.49 -5.96 -46.14
N GLU A 19 12.81 -4.82 -46.30
CA GLU A 19 11.67 -4.68 -47.22
C GLU A 19 12.08 -5.01 -48.68
N SER A 20 13.23 -4.48 -49.13
CA SER A 20 13.72 -4.75 -50.50
C SER A 20 14.08 -6.22 -50.72
N SER A 21 14.59 -6.89 -49.69
CA SER A 21 14.92 -8.33 -49.74
C SER A 21 13.66 -9.18 -49.68
N TRP A 22 12.67 -8.76 -48.88
CA TRP A 22 11.38 -9.42 -48.78
C TRP A 22 10.61 -9.39 -50.10
N GLN A 23 10.56 -8.23 -50.77
CA GLN A 23 9.89 -8.10 -52.07
C GLN A 23 10.55 -8.90 -53.19
N LYS A 24 11.87 -9.14 -53.12
CA LYS A 24 12.57 -9.99 -54.09
C LYS A 24 12.22 -11.47 -53.94
N ILE A 25 11.94 -11.92 -52.72
CA ILE A 25 11.69 -13.33 -52.41
C ILE A 25 10.18 -13.64 -52.51
N ILE A 26 9.32 -12.72 -52.06
CA ILE A 26 7.87 -12.91 -52.01
C ILE A 26 7.15 -11.62 -52.45
N PRO A 27 7.05 -11.37 -53.77
CA PRO A 27 6.42 -10.15 -54.31
C PRO A 27 4.89 -10.11 -54.11
N THR A 28 4.25 -11.24 -53.77
CA THR A 28 2.80 -11.36 -53.67
C THR A 28 2.23 -10.99 -52.29
N TYR A 29 3.07 -10.80 -51.27
CA TYR A 29 2.64 -10.45 -49.91
C TYR A 29 3.21 -9.10 -49.45
N PRO A 30 2.38 -8.18 -48.93
CA PRO A 30 2.85 -6.90 -48.40
C PRO A 30 3.76 -7.12 -47.18
N PHE A 31 4.83 -6.32 -47.10
CA PHE A 31 5.73 -6.32 -45.96
C PHE A 31 5.03 -5.66 -44.76
N GLU A 32 4.55 -6.46 -43.82
CA GLU A 32 4.03 -5.98 -42.54
C GLU A 32 5.08 -6.20 -41.44
N TYR A 33 5.43 -5.13 -40.73
CA TYR A 33 6.27 -5.19 -39.54
C TYR A 33 5.51 -4.61 -38.35
N LYS A 34 5.77 -5.16 -37.16
CA LYS A 34 5.28 -4.62 -35.89
C LYS A 34 6.46 -4.53 -34.94
N PHE A 35 6.70 -3.35 -34.38
CA PHE A 35 7.68 -3.20 -33.32
C PHE A 35 7.17 -3.90 -32.06
N LEU A 36 8.02 -4.76 -31.51
CA LEU A 36 7.71 -5.48 -30.27
C LEU A 36 7.53 -4.50 -29.11
N ASP A 37 8.30 -3.40 -29.11
CA ASP A 37 8.22 -2.32 -28.11
C ASP A 37 6.84 -1.66 -28.06
N GLN A 38 6.22 -1.42 -29.21
CA GLN A 38 4.87 -0.84 -29.28
C GLN A 38 3.80 -1.81 -28.78
N THR A 39 4.05 -3.12 -28.93
CA THR A 39 3.16 -4.17 -28.45
C THR A 39 3.28 -4.31 -26.93
N PHE A 40 4.52 -4.26 -26.40
CA PHE A 40 4.76 -4.23 -24.95
C PHE A 40 4.23 -2.96 -24.31
N ALA A 41 4.41 -1.79 -24.91
CA ALA A 41 3.89 -0.52 -24.38
C ALA A 41 2.37 -0.57 -24.17
N LYS A 42 1.61 -1.16 -25.11
CA LYS A 42 0.15 -1.34 -24.96
C LYS A 42 -0.24 -2.31 -23.84
N LEU A 43 0.54 -3.36 -23.61
CA LEU A 43 0.32 -4.29 -22.49
C LEU A 43 0.61 -3.60 -21.14
N TYR A 44 1.71 -2.87 -21.05
CA TYR A 44 2.07 -2.09 -19.86
C TYR A 44 1.05 -0.97 -19.55
N ASP A 45 0.45 -0.35 -20.56
CA ASP A 45 -0.57 0.70 -20.35
C ASP A 45 -1.81 0.18 -19.61
N ALA A 46 -2.24 -1.06 -19.88
CA ALA A 46 -3.36 -1.68 -19.20
C ALA A 46 -3.02 -1.97 -17.73
N GLU A 47 -1.83 -2.54 -17.48
CA GLU A 47 -1.35 -2.85 -16.13
C GLU A 47 -1.15 -1.57 -15.29
N GLN A 48 -0.52 -0.54 -15.87
CA GLN A 48 -0.32 0.77 -15.22
C GLN A 48 -1.65 1.41 -14.81
N LYS A 49 -2.68 1.35 -15.66
CA LYS A 49 -4.02 1.87 -15.34
C LYS A 49 -4.63 1.11 -14.18
N GLN A 50 -4.54 -0.21 -14.17
CA GLN A 50 -5.05 -1.04 -13.08
C GLN A 50 -4.34 -0.73 -11.76
N LEU A 51 -3.01 -0.68 -11.78
CA LEU A 51 -2.20 -0.28 -10.62
C LEU A 51 -2.58 1.11 -10.09
N LYS A 52 -2.81 2.08 -10.98
CA LYS A 52 -3.20 3.44 -10.59
C LYS A 52 -4.57 3.48 -9.89
N ILE A 53 -5.53 2.70 -10.38
CA ILE A 53 -6.86 2.60 -9.77
C ILE A 53 -6.76 1.94 -8.39
N PHE A 54 -6.06 0.80 -8.29
CA PHE A 54 -5.87 0.13 -7.00
C PHE A 54 -5.10 0.97 -6.00
N SER A 55 -4.07 1.70 -6.44
CA SER A 55 -3.30 2.61 -5.58
C SER A 55 -4.17 3.74 -5.02
N PHE A 56 -5.06 4.30 -5.83
CA PHE A 56 -6.02 5.31 -5.37
C PHE A 56 -6.99 4.75 -4.31
N PHE A 57 -7.57 3.58 -4.56
CA PHE A 57 -8.46 2.92 -3.59
C PHE A 57 -7.74 2.50 -2.31
N ALA A 58 -6.51 1.98 -2.42
CA ALA A 58 -5.68 1.63 -1.27
C ALA A 58 -5.38 2.86 -0.40
N THR A 59 -5.03 3.98 -1.04
CA THR A 59 -4.78 5.25 -0.34
C THR A 59 -6.05 5.74 0.40
N LEU A 60 -7.21 5.71 -0.27
CA LEU A 60 -8.48 6.04 0.36
C LEU A 60 -8.82 5.12 1.53
N ALA A 61 -8.63 3.81 1.36
CA ALA A 61 -8.88 2.83 2.41
C ALA A 61 -8.00 3.08 3.64
N ILE A 62 -6.72 3.41 3.44
CA ILE A 62 -5.79 3.78 4.52
C ILE A 62 -6.29 5.04 5.23
N LEU A 63 -6.71 6.08 4.51
CA LEU A 63 -7.24 7.31 5.10
C LEU A 63 -8.49 7.03 5.96
N ILE A 64 -9.44 6.25 5.44
CA ILE A 64 -10.66 5.87 6.17
C ILE A 64 -10.32 5.04 7.40
N ALA A 65 -9.39 4.09 7.30
CA ALA A 65 -8.93 3.30 8.43
C ALA A 65 -8.27 4.17 9.50
N CYS A 66 -7.45 5.14 9.11
CA CYS A 66 -6.85 6.12 10.01
C CYS A 66 -7.91 6.97 10.71
N LEU A 67 -8.95 7.41 10.00
CA LEU A 67 -10.08 8.14 10.60
C LEU A 67 -10.88 7.27 11.59
N GLY A 68 -11.09 5.99 11.27
CA GLY A 68 -11.73 5.03 12.16
C GLY A 68 -10.91 4.79 13.43
N LEU A 69 -9.60 4.56 13.29
CA LEU A 69 -8.68 4.42 14.41
C LEU A 69 -8.62 5.71 15.24
N PHE A 70 -8.61 6.88 14.59
CA PHE A 70 -8.68 8.18 15.24
C PHE A 70 -9.96 8.36 16.06
N GLY A 71 -11.12 7.96 15.52
CA GLY A 71 -12.40 8.00 16.22
C GLY A 71 -12.44 7.05 17.42
N LEU A 72 -11.98 5.82 17.23
CA LEU A 72 -11.94 4.80 18.29
C LEU A 72 -11.01 5.21 19.44
N THR A 73 -9.82 5.73 19.11
CA THR A 73 -8.85 6.23 20.11
C THR A 73 -9.39 7.44 20.85
N ALA A 74 -10.04 8.38 20.16
CA ALA A 74 -10.68 9.55 20.78
C ALA A 74 -11.79 9.13 21.75
N PHE A 75 -12.70 8.26 21.31
CA PHE A 75 -13.82 7.78 22.14
C PHE A 75 -13.32 7.01 23.38
N THR A 76 -12.31 6.16 23.19
CA THR A 76 -11.69 5.43 24.32
C THR A 76 -11.01 6.39 25.30
N ALA A 77 -10.38 7.46 24.80
CA ALA A 77 -9.71 8.44 25.63
C ALA A 77 -10.74 9.23 26.45
N GLU A 78 -11.86 9.60 25.84
CA GLU A 78 -12.98 10.26 26.50
C GLU A 78 -13.57 9.39 27.61
N GLN A 79 -13.84 8.11 27.32
CA GLN A 79 -14.38 7.16 28.29
C GLN A 79 -13.42 6.91 29.48
N LYS A 80 -12.11 7.02 29.24
CA LYS A 80 -11.04 6.89 30.25
C LYS A 80 -10.60 8.20 30.88
N THR A 81 -11.24 9.33 30.56
CA THR A 81 -10.86 10.66 31.09
C THR A 81 -10.89 10.72 32.62
N LYS A 82 -11.87 10.08 33.27
CA LYS A 82 -11.99 10.05 34.74
C LYS A 82 -10.80 9.34 35.41
N GLU A 83 -10.40 8.17 34.89
CA GLU A 83 -9.23 7.43 35.39
C GLU A 83 -7.92 8.20 35.14
N ILE A 84 -7.79 8.81 33.97
CA ILE A 84 -6.62 9.62 33.58
C ILE A 84 -6.50 10.86 34.47
N GLY A 85 -7.62 11.55 34.75
CA GLY A 85 -7.68 12.72 35.62
C GLY A 85 -7.26 12.40 37.06
N ILE A 86 -7.75 11.31 37.63
CA ILE A 86 -7.36 10.86 38.99
C ILE A 86 -5.86 10.55 39.03
N ARG A 87 -5.34 9.79 38.07
CA ARG A 87 -3.91 9.46 38.00
C ARG A 87 -3.02 10.69 37.84
N LYS A 88 -3.45 11.69 37.05
CA LYS A 88 -2.71 12.94 36.84
C LYS A 88 -2.62 13.77 38.12
N VAL A 89 -3.68 13.80 38.93
CA VAL A 89 -3.68 14.45 40.26
C VAL A 89 -2.79 13.69 41.26
N LEU A 90 -2.71 12.37 41.14
CA LEU A 90 -1.79 11.51 41.91
C LEU A 90 -0.32 11.56 41.43
N GLY A 91 0.03 12.46 40.49
CA GLY A 91 1.39 12.67 40.03
C GLY A 91 1.84 11.80 38.85
N ALA A 92 0.93 11.12 38.15
CA ALA A 92 1.29 10.37 36.95
C ALA A 92 1.74 11.30 35.82
N THR A 93 2.85 10.96 35.18
CA THR A 93 3.39 11.70 34.02
C THR A 93 2.53 11.47 32.78
N VAL A 94 2.49 12.48 31.90
CA VAL A 94 1.84 12.43 30.58
C VAL A 94 2.36 11.22 29.77
N SER A 95 3.66 10.91 29.89
CA SER A 95 4.31 9.76 29.26
C SER A 95 3.79 8.39 29.76
N GLY A 96 3.46 8.26 31.05
CA GLY A 96 2.89 7.03 31.60
C GLY A 96 1.50 6.73 31.08
N ILE A 97 0.69 7.78 30.87
CA ILE A 97 -0.66 7.67 30.28
C ILE A 97 -0.55 7.32 28.78
N LEU A 98 0.33 8.00 28.05
CA LEU A 98 0.65 7.72 26.64
C LEU A 98 1.05 6.26 26.42
N LEU A 99 1.91 5.71 27.29
CA LEU A 99 2.45 4.36 27.14
C LEU A 99 1.40 3.30 27.45
N LEU A 100 0.57 3.50 28.48
CA LEU A 100 -0.54 2.59 28.78
C LEU A 100 -1.53 2.53 27.60
N PHE A 101 -1.93 3.70 27.10
CA PHE A 101 -2.87 3.82 26.00
C PHE A 101 -2.32 3.18 24.72
N SER A 102 -1.07 3.52 24.36
CA SER A 102 -0.42 2.95 23.18
C SER A 102 -0.26 1.44 23.27
N LYS A 103 -0.03 0.88 24.46
CA LYS A 103 0.14 -0.57 24.66
C LYS A 103 -1.14 -1.36 24.37
N ASP A 104 -2.29 -0.85 24.79
CA ASP A 104 -3.59 -1.51 24.56
C ASP A 104 -3.92 -1.55 23.05
N PHE A 105 -3.69 -0.45 22.34
CA PHE A 105 -3.89 -0.41 20.89
C PHE A 105 -2.83 -1.21 20.12
N LEU A 106 -1.56 -1.20 20.55
CA LEU A 106 -0.51 -2.02 19.96
C LEU A 106 -0.86 -3.51 20.02
N LYS A 107 -1.41 -3.97 21.15
CA LYS A 107 -1.86 -5.37 21.28
C LYS A 107 -2.93 -5.72 20.24
N LEU A 108 -3.90 -4.83 20.04
CA LEU A 108 -4.94 -5.02 19.01
C LEU A 108 -4.34 -5.05 17.59
N ILE A 109 -3.40 -4.16 17.28
CA ILE A 109 -2.75 -4.11 15.97
C ILE A 109 -1.90 -5.36 15.70
N ILE A 110 -1.20 -5.88 16.71
CA ILE A 110 -0.42 -7.12 16.59
C ILE A 110 -1.35 -8.30 16.29
N ILE A 111 -2.47 -8.42 17.01
CA ILE A 111 -3.46 -9.47 16.76
C ILE A 111 -4.02 -9.33 15.33
N ALA A 112 -4.35 -8.11 14.90
CA ALA A 112 -4.83 -7.87 13.55
C ALA A 112 -3.80 -8.27 12.49
N ASN A 113 -2.51 -7.95 12.67
CA ASN A 113 -1.45 -8.36 11.76
C ASN A 113 -1.27 -9.89 11.72
N LEU A 114 -1.35 -10.55 12.88
CA LEU A 114 -1.22 -12.00 12.97
C LEU A 114 -2.31 -12.73 12.18
N VAL A 115 -3.51 -12.15 12.09
CA VAL A 115 -4.62 -12.68 11.29
C VAL A 115 -4.53 -12.25 9.81
N ALA A 116 -4.09 -11.01 9.56
CA ALA A 116 -4.00 -10.45 8.21
C ALA A 116 -2.92 -11.14 7.35
N ILE A 117 -1.74 -11.41 7.90
CA ILE A 117 -0.61 -12.03 7.17
C ILE A 117 -1.01 -13.37 6.51
N PRO A 118 -1.54 -14.38 7.24
CA PRO A 118 -1.92 -15.66 6.62
C PRO A 118 -3.08 -15.49 5.62
N LEU A 119 -4.00 -14.57 5.89
CA LEU A 119 -5.11 -14.28 4.99
C LEU A 119 -4.61 -13.70 3.66
N ILE A 120 -3.71 -12.71 3.72
CA ILE A 120 -3.08 -12.10 2.54
C ILE A 120 -2.30 -13.15 1.78
N TYR A 121 -1.47 -13.94 2.46
CA TYR A 121 -0.69 -15.01 1.82
C TYR A 121 -1.58 -15.99 1.06
N TYR A 122 -2.70 -16.43 1.66
CA TYR A 122 -3.64 -17.33 1.01
C TYR A 122 -4.36 -16.70 -0.20
N LEU A 123 -4.89 -15.48 -0.05
CA LEU A 123 -5.57 -14.77 -1.13
C LEU A 123 -4.62 -14.52 -2.31
N MET A 124 -3.41 -14.07 -2.00
CA MET A 124 -2.42 -13.69 -2.99
C MET A 124 -1.89 -14.93 -3.72
N ASN A 125 -1.62 -16.04 -3.01
CA ASN A 125 -1.29 -17.31 -3.65
C ASN A 125 -2.39 -17.78 -4.60
N LYS A 126 -3.67 -17.71 -4.18
CA LYS A 126 -4.80 -18.06 -5.04
C LYS A 126 -4.91 -17.16 -6.27
N TRP A 127 -4.72 -15.85 -6.10
CA TRP A 127 -4.76 -14.88 -7.20
C TRP A 127 -3.61 -15.09 -8.20
N LEU A 128 -2.41 -15.41 -7.71
CA LEU A 128 -1.24 -15.68 -8.55
C LEU A 128 -1.35 -17.00 -9.35
N GLN A 129 -2.23 -17.94 -8.96
CA GLN A 129 -2.43 -19.19 -9.70
C GLN A 129 -3.05 -18.98 -11.08
N ASP A 130 -3.81 -17.90 -11.28
CA ASP A 130 -4.44 -17.54 -12.55
C ASP A 130 -3.45 -16.93 -13.57
N PHE A 131 -2.20 -16.65 -13.14
CA PHE A 131 -1.15 -16.10 -14.01
C PHE A 131 -0.16 -17.19 -14.44
N ALA A 132 0.18 -17.18 -15.74
CA ALA A 132 1.14 -18.13 -16.34
C ALA A 132 2.58 -17.94 -15.82
N TYR A 133 2.92 -16.73 -15.35
CA TYR A 133 4.19 -16.41 -14.72
C TYR A 133 3.93 -16.10 -13.23
N ARG A 134 4.33 -17.02 -12.35
CA ARG A 134 4.09 -16.90 -10.90
C ARG A 134 5.29 -16.24 -10.25
N THR A 135 5.12 -15.01 -9.77
CA THR A 135 6.14 -14.36 -8.94
C THR A 135 6.03 -14.91 -7.53
N GLU A 136 7.13 -15.43 -6.97
CA GLU A 136 7.12 -15.87 -5.58
C GLU A 136 6.85 -14.68 -4.64
N ILE A 137 5.95 -14.88 -3.67
CA ILE A 137 5.66 -13.86 -2.67
C ILE A 137 6.86 -13.79 -1.73
N ASP A 138 7.72 -12.80 -1.93
CA ASP A 138 8.84 -12.54 -1.04
C ASP A 138 8.32 -12.19 0.37
N PRO A 139 8.68 -12.95 1.41
CA PRO A 139 8.34 -12.62 2.80
C PRO A 139 8.74 -11.19 3.19
N GLY A 140 9.79 -10.64 2.57
CA GLY A 140 10.23 -9.26 2.78
C GLY A 140 9.13 -8.23 2.50
N THR A 141 8.32 -8.43 1.47
CA THR A 141 7.24 -7.50 1.10
C THR A 141 6.12 -7.48 2.15
N LEU A 142 5.77 -8.65 2.70
CA LEU A 142 4.78 -8.76 3.78
C LEU A 142 5.28 -8.08 5.06
N ILE A 143 6.55 -8.25 5.40
CA ILE A 143 7.16 -7.63 6.58
C ILE A 143 7.16 -6.11 6.42
N ILE A 144 7.57 -5.59 5.26
CA ILE A 144 7.58 -4.14 4.98
C ILE A 144 6.17 -3.57 5.12
N SER A 145 5.16 -4.25 4.57
CA SER A 145 3.76 -3.83 4.70
C SER A 145 3.32 -3.81 6.17
N ALA A 146 3.55 -4.88 6.93
CA ALA A 146 3.20 -4.95 8.35
C ALA A 146 3.87 -3.83 9.18
N VAL A 147 5.16 -3.57 8.91
CA VAL A 147 5.91 -2.50 9.58
C VAL A 147 5.36 -1.12 9.22
N SER A 148 5.03 -0.86 7.94
CA SER A 148 4.42 0.41 7.55
C SER A 148 3.07 0.66 8.24
N VAL A 149 2.21 -0.36 8.34
CA VAL A 149 0.92 -0.27 9.05
C VAL A 149 1.13 0.02 10.52
N LEU A 150 2.12 -0.62 11.15
CA LEU A 150 2.49 -0.36 12.55
C LEU A 150 2.94 1.10 12.76
N ILE A 151 3.80 1.61 11.87
CA ILE A 151 4.30 3.00 11.94
C ILE A 151 3.16 4.00 11.81
N ILE A 152 2.29 3.83 10.80
CA ILE A 152 1.14 4.73 10.58
C ILE A 152 0.21 4.71 11.79
N SER A 153 -0.12 3.52 12.30
CA SER A 153 -1.01 3.37 13.44
C SER A 153 -0.43 3.99 14.71
N LEU A 154 0.85 3.75 14.99
CA LEU A 154 1.57 4.35 16.12
C LEU A 154 1.58 5.88 16.03
N PHE A 155 1.79 6.42 14.83
CA PHE A 155 1.75 7.87 14.62
C PHE A 155 0.35 8.43 14.91
N THR A 156 -0.71 7.81 14.37
CA THR A 156 -2.10 8.22 14.61
C THR A 156 -2.48 8.16 16.10
N ILE A 157 -2.16 7.05 16.77
CA ILE A 157 -2.45 6.86 18.20
C ILE A 157 -1.63 7.84 19.05
N GLY A 158 -0.34 8.01 18.75
CA GLY A 158 0.56 8.89 19.48
C GLY A 158 0.09 10.34 19.49
N VAL A 159 -0.34 10.85 18.32
CA VAL A 159 -0.91 12.21 18.21
C VAL A 159 -2.15 12.35 19.09
N GLN A 160 -3.05 11.36 19.09
CA GLN A 160 -4.28 11.41 19.88
C GLN A 160 -4.06 11.26 21.38
N ALA A 161 -3.24 10.31 21.78
CA ALA A 161 -2.89 10.10 23.18
C ALA A 161 -2.17 11.33 23.75
N PHE A 162 -1.34 12.02 22.95
CA PHE A 162 -0.71 13.27 23.35
C PHE A 162 -1.74 14.38 23.54
N LYS A 163 -2.68 14.52 22.61
CA LYS A 163 -3.79 15.49 22.70
C LYS A 163 -4.68 15.22 23.92
N ALA A 164 -5.00 13.96 24.19
CA ALA A 164 -5.79 13.56 25.36
C ALA A 164 -5.05 13.84 26.68
N ALA A 165 -3.75 13.57 26.74
CA ALA A 165 -2.97 13.76 27.97
C ALA A 165 -2.65 15.24 28.28
N THR A 166 -2.57 16.09 27.24
CA THR A 166 -2.38 17.55 27.35
C THR A 166 -3.67 18.32 27.55
N SER A 167 -4.83 17.72 27.25
CA SER A 167 -6.13 18.33 27.51
C SER A 167 -6.29 18.68 28.99
N ASN A 168 -6.76 19.91 29.22
CA ASN A 168 -6.77 20.54 30.53
C ASN A 168 -8.00 20.06 31.34
N PRO A 169 -7.83 19.33 32.46
CA PRO A 169 -8.92 18.64 33.17
C PRO A 169 -9.94 19.58 33.83
N VAL A 170 -9.63 20.88 33.91
CA VAL A 170 -10.50 21.90 34.51
C VAL A 170 -11.73 22.20 33.64
N LYS A 171 -11.70 21.92 32.32
CA LYS A 171 -12.88 22.10 31.44
C LYS A 171 -13.87 20.94 31.47
N SER A 172 -13.41 19.70 31.75
CA SER A 172 -14.30 18.53 31.80
C SER A 172 -15.14 18.43 33.07
N LEU A 173 -14.78 19.16 34.13
CA LEU A 173 -15.49 19.21 35.41
C LEU A 173 -16.52 20.35 35.52
N ARG A 174 -16.64 21.21 34.49
CA ARG A 174 -17.53 22.39 34.49
C ARG A 174 -18.75 22.25 33.59
N TYR A 175 -18.95 21.07 33.01
CA TYR A 175 -20.08 20.73 32.13
C TYR A 175 -21.08 19.73 32.76
N GLU A 176 -20.87 19.37 34.01
CA GLU A 176 -21.93 18.95 34.95
C GLU A 176 -22.08 20.05 36.01
#